data_AF-L8J476-F1
#
_entry.id   AF-L8J476-F1
#
_cell.length_a   1.000
_cell.length_b   1.000
_cell.length_c   1.000
_cell.angle_alpha   90.00
_cell.angle_beta   90.00
_cell.angle_gamma   90.00
#
_symmetry.space_group_name_H-M   'P 1'
#
loop_
_entity.id
_entity.type
_entity.pdbx_description
1 polymer ?
#
loop_
_entity_poly.entity_id
_entity_poly.type
_entity_poly.pdbx_seq_one_letter_code
_entity_poly.pdbx_strand_id
1 'polypeptide(L)' 'AMRSLLLVLVILVLLSYVPPVKSGANAFIRRFFNTCWRTKGICRKSCHKSEIFHVFCDVSILCCIDKKHLPSMVGK' A
#
# COMPACT_ATOMS: atom_id res chain seq x y z
N ALA A 1 -21.78 -33.31 20.72
CA ALA A 1 -21.15 -33.00 19.43
C ALA A 1 -21.18 -31.49 19.08
N MET A 2 -22.30 -30.77 19.21
CA MET A 2 -22.40 -29.34 18.80
C MET A 2 -21.56 -28.32 19.60
N ARG A 3 -21.21 -28.59 20.87
CA ARG A 3 -20.39 -27.68 21.68
C ARG A 3 -18.99 -27.46 21.10
N SER A 4 -18.40 -28.48 20.49
CA SER A 4 -17.09 -28.37 19.85
C SER A 4 -17.14 -27.45 18.62
N LEU A 5 -18.20 -27.55 17.83
CA LEU A 5 -18.39 -26.73 16.63
C LEU A 5 -18.56 -25.24 16.99
N LEU A 6 -19.30 -24.94 18.05
CA LEU A 6 -19.46 -23.57 18.56
C LEU A 6 -18.12 -23.00 19.05
N LEU A 7 -17.29 -23.80 19.73
CA LEU A 7 -15.96 -23.36 20.18
C LEU A 7 -15.03 -23.07 19.00
N VAL A 8 -15.03 -23.92 17.97
CA VAL A 8 -14.27 -23.67 16.73
C VAL A 8 -14.73 -22.37 16.07
N LEU A 9 -16.03 -22.14 15.98
CA LEU A 9 -16.60 -20.93 15.38
C LEU A 9 -16.24 -19.67 16.18
N VAL A 10 -16.28 -19.72 17.51
CA VAL A 10 -15.82 -18.64 18.40
C VAL A 10 -14.33 -18.35 18.20
N ILE A 11 -13.48 -19.38 18.10
CA ILE A 11 -12.04 -19.21 17.86
C ILE A 11 -11.79 -18.53 16.51
N LEU A 12 -12.49 -18.95 15.44
CA LEU A 12 -12.35 -18.35 14.12
C LEU A 12 -12.80 -16.88 14.09
N VAL A 13 -13.88 -16.55 14.78
CA VAL A 13 -14.35 -15.15 14.93
C VAL A 13 -13.35 -14.31 15.71
N LEU A 14 -12.75 -14.84 16.77
CA LEU A 14 -11.73 -14.12 17.54
C LEU A 14 -10.46 -13.89 16.72
N LEU A 15 -10.05 -14.85 15.89
CA LEU A 15 -8.90 -14.72 14.99
C LEU A 15 -9.15 -13.72 13.85
N SER A 16 -10.37 -13.63 13.32
CA SER A 16 -10.72 -12.63 12.30
C SER A 16 -10.93 -11.22 12.88
N TYR A 17 -11.30 -11.13 14.16
CA TYR A 17 -11.44 -9.86 14.87
C TYR A 17 -10.10 -9.21 15.22
N VAL A 18 -8.96 -9.89 15.08
CA VAL A 18 -7.65 -9.24 15.19
C VAL A 18 -7.54 -8.28 14.01
N PRO A 19 -7.67 -6.96 14.21
CA PRO A 19 -7.60 -6.04 13.11
C PRO A 19 -6.16 -6.16 12.56
N PRO A 20 -5.97 -6.33 11.23
CA PRO A 20 -4.65 -6.55 10.59
C PRO A 20 -3.70 -5.34 10.72
N VAL A 21 -4.02 -4.42 11.63
CA VAL A 21 -3.45 -3.10 11.80
C VAL A 21 -2.54 -3.04 13.03
N LYS A 22 -2.69 -3.95 14.02
CA LYS A 22 -1.77 -4.01 15.18
C LYS A 22 -0.50 -4.81 14.91
N SER A 23 -0.60 -5.86 14.10
CA SER A 23 0.56 -6.52 13.49
C SER A 23 0.67 -5.91 12.10
N GLY A 24 1.40 -4.80 11.98
CA GLY A 24 1.42 -3.99 10.76
C GLY A 24 1.57 -4.83 9.48
N ALA A 25 0.98 -4.34 8.38
CA ALA A 25 1.01 -5.00 7.07
C ALA A 25 2.38 -5.66 6.82
N ASN A 26 2.37 -6.95 6.47
CA ASN A 26 3.59 -7.68 6.18
C ASN A 26 4.46 -6.87 5.20
N ALA A 27 5.79 -6.98 5.31
CA ALA A 27 6.71 -6.11 4.57
C ALA A 27 6.44 -6.11 3.04
N PHE A 28 5.89 -7.21 2.52
CA PHE A 28 5.48 -7.37 1.14
C PHE A 28 4.26 -6.50 0.77
N ILE A 29 3.17 -6.58 1.53
CA ILE A 29 1.96 -5.78 1.33
C ILE A 29 2.27 -4.29 1.52
N ARG A 30 3.09 -3.95 2.52
CA ARG A 30 3.52 -2.56 2.76
C ARG A 30 4.33 -1.99 1.59
N ARG A 31 5.13 -2.82 0.92
CA ARG A 31 5.88 -2.41 -0.28
C ARG A 31 4.95 -2.14 -1.45
N PHE A 32 3.91 -2.95 -1.63
CA PHE A 32 2.92 -2.74 -2.68
C PHE A 32 2.13 -1.43 -2.47
N PHE A 33 1.67 -1.18 -1.24
CA PHE A 33 0.98 0.08 -0.89
C PHE A 33 1.88 1.33 -0.93
N ASN A 34 3.21 1.15 -0.87
CA ASN A 34 4.17 2.25 -1.05
C ASN A 34 4.51 2.51 -2.53
N THR A 35 3.83 1.85 -3.47
CA THR A 35 3.96 2.16 -4.89
C THR A 35 2.77 2.98 -5.39
N CYS A 36 3.03 3.82 -6.37
CA CYS A 36 2.02 4.63 -7.04
C CYS A 36 2.20 4.49 -8.56
N TRP A 37 1.32 5.14 -9.34
CA TRP A 37 1.41 5.14 -10.81
C TRP A 37 1.50 3.73 -11.42
N ARG A 38 0.57 2.84 -11.06
CA ARG A 38 0.57 1.41 -11.49
C ARG A 38 1.93 0.74 -11.27
N THR A 39 2.44 0.83 -10.04
CA THR A 39 3.74 0.29 -9.60
C THR A 39 5.00 0.86 -10.27
N LYS A 40 4.87 1.89 -11.11
CA LYS A 40 6.01 2.57 -11.77
C LYS A 40 6.52 3.79 -10.99
N GLY A 41 5.84 4.17 -9.91
CA GLY A 41 6.25 5.24 -9.01
C GLY A 41 6.37 4.74 -7.57
N ILE A 42 7.09 5.52 -6.75
CA ILE A 42 7.34 5.20 -5.33
C ILE A 42 6.85 6.35 -4.47
N CYS A 43 6.13 6.01 -3.40
CA CYS A 43 5.67 6.95 -2.39
C CYS A 43 6.83 7.28 -1.41
N ARG A 44 7.26 8.54 -1.36
CA ARG A 44 8.37 9.04 -0.51
C ARG A 44 8.06 10.42 0.06
N LYS A 45 8.72 10.82 1.14
CA LYS A 45 8.55 12.18 1.72
C LYS A 45 9.02 13.30 0.77
N SER A 46 10.00 13.01 -0.08
CA SER A 46 10.52 13.94 -1.07
C SER A 46 11.03 13.15 -2.28
N CYS A 47 10.85 13.71 -3.48
CA CYS A 47 11.31 13.10 -4.72
C CYS A 47 12.77 13.44 -5.01
N HIS A 48 13.48 12.51 -5.67
CA HIS A 48 14.82 12.78 -6.15
C HIS A 48 14.80 13.77 -7.34
N LYS A 49 15.91 14.46 -7.60
CA LYS A 49 16.01 15.45 -8.70
C LYS A 49 15.70 14.87 -10.10
N SER A 50 15.88 13.56 -10.28
CA SER A 50 15.58 12.84 -11.51
C SER A 50 14.11 12.43 -11.65
N GLU A 51 13.38 12.42 -10.55
CA GLU A 51 11.97 12.03 -10.47
C GLU A 51 11.08 13.27 -10.59
N ILE A 52 9.83 13.05 -10.96
CA ILE A 52 8.80 14.08 -11.03
C ILE A 52 7.72 13.75 -9.99
N PHE A 53 7.28 14.79 -9.28
CA PHE A 53 6.11 14.72 -8.43
C PHE A 53 4.84 14.63 -9.29
N HIS A 54 4.00 13.64 -8.98
CA HIS A 54 2.73 13.46 -9.69
C HIS A 54 1.50 13.68 -8.82
N VAL A 55 1.46 13.09 -7.62
CA VAL A 55 0.31 13.17 -6.70
C VAL A 55 0.76 12.86 -5.27
N PHE A 56 -0.04 13.20 -4.25
CA PHE A 56 0.21 12.75 -2.88
C PHE A 56 -0.30 11.31 -2.68
N CYS A 57 0.52 10.45 -2.08
CA CYS A 57 0.11 9.13 -1.62
C CYS A 57 -0.55 9.18 -0.22
N ASP A 58 -0.16 10.16 0.60
CA ASP A 58 -0.66 10.40 1.95
C ASP A 58 -0.41 11.88 2.32
N VAL A 59 -0.82 12.34 3.52
CA VAL A 59 -0.77 13.74 3.98
C VAL A 59 0.60 14.41 3.75
N SER A 60 1.70 13.66 3.92
CA SER A 60 3.07 14.16 3.74
C SER A 60 3.94 13.29 2.82
N ILE A 61 3.32 12.38 2.07
CA ILE A 61 4.03 11.45 1.20
C ILE A 61 3.68 11.73 -0.25
N LEU A 62 4.71 11.95 -1.06
CA LEU A 62 4.67 12.24 -2.48
C LEU A 62 4.82 10.98 -3.31
N CYS A 63 4.05 10.86 -4.38
CA CYS A 63 4.28 9.92 -5.46
C CYS A 63 5.35 10.48 -6.39
N CYS A 64 6.50 9.81 -6.41
CA CYS A 64 7.65 10.15 -7.24
C CYS A 64 7.77 9.17 -8.39
N ILE A 65 7.85 9.68 -9.62
CA ILE A 65 7.90 8.88 -10.84
C ILE A 65 9.14 9.26 -11.64
N ASP A 66 9.91 8.27 -12.11
CA ASP A 66 11.00 8.51 -13.03
C ASP A 66 10.49 9.04 -14.37
N LYS A 67 11.20 10.02 -14.94
CA LYS A 67 10.87 10.63 -16.25
C LYS A 67 10.67 9.61 -17.37
N LYS A 68 11.36 8.46 -17.30
CA LYS A 68 11.28 7.35 -18.26
C LYS A 68 9.92 6.65 -18.28
N HIS A 69 9.14 6.74 -17.21
CA HIS A 69 7.85 6.09 -17.05
C HIS A 69 6.66 7.02 -17.31
N LEU A 70 6.93 8.30 -17.53
CA LEU A 70 5.93 9.24 -18.00
C LEU A 70 5.70 9.05 -19.50
N PRO A 71 4.45 9.16 -19.96
CA PRO A 71 4.19 9.26 -21.39
C PRO A 71 4.92 10.49 -21.94
N SER A 72 5.44 10.41 -23.17
CA SER A 72 5.91 11.61 -23.87
C SER A 72 4.74 12.58 -23.91
N MET A 73 4.89 13.75 -23.29
CA MET A 73 3.90 14.82 -23.36
C MET A 73 3.75 15.21 -24.84
N VAL A 74 2.78 14.63 -25.54
CA VAL A 74 2.36 15.06 -26.87
C VAL A 74 1.40 16.22 -26.63
N GLY A 75 1.95 17.39 -26.32
CA GLY A 75 1.19 18.59 -25.99
C GLY A 75 2.14 19.76 -25.90
N LYS A 76 2.12 20.57 -26.96
CA LYS A 76 2.98 21.73 -27.21
C LYS A 76 2.47 22.94 -26.44
#